data_AF-A0A3B9JC02-F1
#
_entry.id   AF-A0A3B9JC02-F1
#
_cell.length_a   1.000
_cell.length_b   1.000
_cell.length_c   1.000
_cell.angle_alpha   90.00
_cell.angle_beta   90.00
_cell.angle_gamma   90.00
#
_symmetry.space_group_name_H-M   'P 1'
#
loop_
_entity.id
_entity.type
_entity.pdbx_description
1 polymer ?
#
loop_
_entity_poly.entity_id
_entity_poly.type
_entity_poly.pdbx_seq_one_letter_code
_entity_poly.pdbx_strand_id
1 'polypeptide(L)'
;PAWRVLFALAALAGIFGLWAQEFAFALKVLFSVLLGAAALASLVALPYLLRRNHKGRMISLVLDYLGLLFCILGILQVGQVFIGIDSLGAVFQRGIPFLGLVLVGYLVSAASEWFPNLEQRQKSLQKAGKIIMALGFAAFLLAVNVFTGLWNFITRLMQPSGLGLLLGAILLGLALWAMWRSPSAQAFDAKTGHEQMISGWLFLSPNLIGFLIFFAGPLLLSFYFSFTDSDAFNPPNWVGFENYAKILNITFKPLSDFAQPAREALDIKVYDEVGRLRIGNGGILFGAEDKFFWLALRNTLVFALLAVPLSVIPALFLANLLNMKLPGMKFFRAVYFMPSIAAIVGISLVWQWLYNATIGYINYFITLGVDFLNSGFALGIIDPKIQWTSNSDTALLSIVIMAAWQTMGFNTVLFLAGLQNIPGELYEAATVDGAGAWAKFWNVTVPMLAPTTFFIVTTTTIQAMQVFEQIFILMNPPEGPGNSTVSLVLYLYRSGFQNFKQGYASAIAWVLFIVIFGLTLLQFQRQRKSSIYEG
;
A
#
# COMPACT_ATOMS: atom_id res chain seq x y z
N PRO A 1 -9.06 13.97 -41.74
CA PRO A 1 -10.02 15.03 -41.36
C PRO A 1 -11.45 14.50 -41.20
N ALA A 2 -12.01 13.74 -42.16
CA ALA A 2 -13.40 13.25 -42.11
C ALA A 2 -13.73 12.44 -40.84
N TRP A 3 -12.84 11.56 -40.40
CA TRP A 3 -13.05 10.73 -39.22
C TRP A 3 -13.05 11.52 -37.89
N ARG A 4 -12.47 12.74 -37.85
CA ARG A 4 -12.56 13.64 -36.67
C ARG A 4 -13.93 14.29 -36.54
N VAL A 5 -14.60 14.55 -37.67
CA VAL A 5 -16.00 14.96 -37.68
C VAL A 5 -16.86 13.83 -37.12
N LEU A 6 -16.63 12.59 -37.58
CA LEU A 6 -17.33 11.42 -37.05
C LEU A 6 -17.07 11.23 -35.54
N PHE A 7 -15.83 11.41 -35.07
CA PHE A 7 -15.52 11.34 -33.63
C PHE A 7 -16.27 12.41 -32.82
N ALA A 8 -16.30 13.66 -33.31
CA ALA A 8 -17.00 14.75 -32.64
C ALA A 8 -18.52 14.48 -32.57
N LEU A 9 -19.11 14.01 -33.67
CA LEU A 9 -20.52 13.63 -33.71
C LEU A 9 -20.82 12.46 -32.77
N ALA A 10 -19.95 11.45 -32.73
CA ALA A 10 -20.09 10.31 -31.82
C ALA A 10 -19.99 10.74 -30.34
N ALA A 11 -19.06 11.64 -30.01
CA ALA A 11 -18.92 12.17 -28.66
C ALA A 11 -20.16 12.97 -28.23
N LEU A 12 -20.72 13.82 -29.12
CA LEU A 12 -21.96 14.54 -28.87
C LEU A 12 -23.17 13.59 -28.73
N ALA A 13 -23.29 12.58 -29.59
CA ALA A 13 -24.31 11.54 -29.47
C ALA A 13 -24.19 10.77 -28.14
N GLY A 14 -22.96 10.54 -27.68
CA GLY A 14 -22.68 9.94 -26.37
C GLY A 14 -23.22 10.77 -25.20
N ILE A 15 -23.18 12.11 -25.29
CA ILE A 15 -23.81 12.98 -24.28
C ILE A 15 -25.31 12.72 -24.22
N PHE A 16 -26.01 12.72 -25.36
CA PHE A 16 -27.45 12.41 -25.38
C PHE A 16 -27.76 11.02 -24.80
N GLY A 17 -26.94 10.01 -25.13
CA GLY A 17 -27.07 8.67 -24.56
C GLY A 17 -26.87 8.63 -23.04
N LEU A 18 -25.90 9.38 -22.50
CA LEU A 18 -25.66 9.46 -21.05
C LEU A 18 -26.85 10.04 -20.28
N TRP A 19 -27.53 11.03 -20.86
CA TRP A 19 -28.68 11.67 -20.21
C TRP A 19 -29.94 10.80 -20.24
N ALA A 20 -30.03 9.88 -21.20
CA ALA A 20 -31.10 8.87 -21.28
C ALA A 20 -30.94 7.70 -20.29
N GLN A 21 -29.76 7.54 -19.68
CA GLN A 21 -29.47 6.46 -18.72
C GLN A 21 -29.71 6.91 -17.27
N GLU A 22 -30.01 5.97 -16.37
CA GLU A 22 -30.14 6.25 -14.94
C GLU A 22 -28.77 6.25 -14.23
N PHE A 23 -28.00 7.33 -14.45
CA PHE A 23 -26.76 7.61 -13.71
C PHE A 23 -26.95 8.70 -12.66
N ALA A 24 -26.10 8.68 -11.62
CA ALA A 24 -26.00 9.77 -10.66
C ALA A 24 -25.72 11.11 -11.38
N PHE A 25 -26.41 12.17 -10.95
CA PHE A 25 -26.35 13.48 -11.62
C PHE A 25 -24.92 14.00 -11.79
N ALA A 26 -24.09 13.91 -10.75
CA ALA A 26 -22.69 14.35 -10.80
C ALA A 26 -21.87 13.61 -11.88
N LEU A 27 -22.10 12.30 -12.06
CA LEU A 27 -21.43 11.50 -13.09
C LEU A 27 -21.91 11.89 -14.49
N LYS A 28 -23.21 12.15 -14.66
CA LYS A 28 -23.75 12.64 -15.94
C LYS A 28 -23.09 13.95 -16.35
N VAL A 29 -22.99 14.89 -15.42
CA VAL A 29 -22.33 16.19 -15.67
C VAL A 29 -20.86 15.98 -16.01
N LEU A 30 -20.12 15.21 -15.21
CA LEU A 30 -18.70 14.94 -15.43
C LEU A 30 -18.43 14.33 -16.81
N PHE A 31 -19.13 13.26 -17.17
CA PHE A 31 -18.94 12.60 -18.46
C PHE A 31 -19.41 13.48 -19.63
N SER A 32 -20.45 14.28 -19.45
CA SER A 32 -20.89 15.25 -20.47
C SER A 32 -19.82 16.31 -20.74
N VAL A 33 -19.17 16.82 -19.68
CA VAL A 33 -18.06 17.77 -19.81
C VAL A 33 -16.87 17.13 -20.52
N LEU A 34 -16.50 15.89 -20.16
CA LEU A 34 -15.39 15.17 -20.80
C LEU A 34 -15.66 14.89 -22.28
N LEU A 35 -16.85 14.39 -22.64
CA LEU A 35 -17.23 14.15 -24.03
C LEU A 35 -17.36 15.45 -24.82
N GLY A 36 -17.91 16.51 -24.21
CA GLY A 36 -17.99 17.83 -24.81
C GLY A 36 -16.61 18.42 -25.10
N ALA A 37 -15.68 18.30 -24.17
CA ALA A 37 -14.28 18.70 -24.36
C ALA A 37 -13.59 17.88 -25.46
N ALA A 38 -13.83 16.57 -25.52
CA ALA A 38 -13.29 15.70 -26.56
C ALA A 38 -13.87 16.05 -27.96
N ALA A 39 -15.16 16.34 -28.04
CA ALA A 39 -15.82 16.80 -29.27
C ALA A 39 -15.24 18.14 -29.75
N LEU A 40 -15.12 19.12 -28.83
CA LEU A 40 -14.53 20.43 -29.12
C LEU A 40 -13.07 20.28 -29.58
N ALA A 41 -12.25 19.51 -28.87
CA ALA A 41 -10.86 19.26 -29.24
C ALA A 41 -10.75 18.60 -30.63
N SER A 42 -11.66 17.68 -30.95
CA SER A 42 -11.72 17.04 -32.28
C SER A 42 -12.04 18.06 -33.38
N LEU A 43 -12.99 18.98 -33.13
CA LEU A 43 -13.33 20.06 -34.06
C LEU A 43 -12.19 21.07 -34.21
N VAL A 44 -11.51 21.44 -33.12
CA VAL A 44 -10.34 22.33 -33.12
C VAL A 44 -9.18 21.70 -33.91
N ALA A 45 -9.03 20.37 -33.91
CA ALA A 45 -8.00 19.70 -34.69
C ALA A 45 -8.22 19.79 -36.21
N LEU A 46 -9.47 19.94 -36.69
CA LEU A 46 -9.80 19.94 -38.12
C LEU A 46 -9.05 21.00 -38.95
N PRO A 47 -9.07 22.31 -38.62
CA PRO A 47 -8.34 23.32 -39.38
C PRO A 47 -6.83 23.06 -39.39
N TYR A 48 -6.26 22.57 -38.29
CA TYR A 48 -4.83 22.22 -38.24
C TYR A 48 -4.50 20.99 -39.08
N LEU A 49 -5.38 19.98 -39.12
CA LEU A 49 -5.19 18.80 -39.97
C LEU A 49 -5.31 19.15 -41.46
N LEU A 50 -6.25 20.02 -41.83
CA LEU A 50 -6.41 20.50 -43.21
C LEU A 50 -5.20 21.31 -43.67
N ARG A 51 -4.61 22.10 -42.77
CA ARG A 51 -3.36 22.85 -43.00
C ARG A 51 -2.08 22.01 -42.83
N ARG A 52 -2.20 20.69 -42.65
CA ARG A 52 -1.08 19.76 -42.42
C ARG A 52 -0.09 20.21 -41.34
N ASN A 53 -0.63 20.70 -40.23
CA ASN A 53 0.16 21.20 -39.10
C ASN A 53 0.38 20.12 -38.02
N HIS A 54 1.59 20.05 -37.45
CA HIS A 54 1.96 19.15 -36.36
C HIS A 54 1.01 19.23 -35.15
N LYS A 55 0.44 20.40 -34.85
CA LYS A 55 -0.54 20.57 -33.76
C LYS A 55 -1.80 19.74 -33.98
N GLY A 56 -2.29 19.68 -35.22
CA GLY A 56 -3.46 18.88 -35.59
C GLY A 56 -3.19 17.37 -35.45
N ARG A 57 -1.98 16.95 -35.81
CA ARG A 57 -1.51 15.56 -35.59
C ARG A 57 -1.41 15.22 -34.11
N MET A 58 -0.85 16.11 -33.30
CA MET A 58 -0.70 15.89 -31.85
C MET A 58 -2.04 15.76 -31.15
N ILE A 59 -2.96 16.72 -31.36
CA ILE A 59 -4.32 16.66 -30.78
C ILE A 59 -5.02 15.37 -31.21
N SER A 60 -4.81 14.98 -32.47
CA SER A 60 -5.37 13.75 -32.99
C SER A 60 -4.87 12.51 -32.23
N LEU A 61 -3.57 12.34 -32.13
CA LEU A 61 -2.97 11.21 -31.42
C LEU A 61 -3.46 11.09 -29.98
N VAL A 62 -3.60 12.22 -29.28
CA VAL A 62 -4.12 12.25 -27.90
C VAL A 62 -5.58 11.81 -27.85
N LEU A 63 -6.44 12.34 -28.72
CA LEU A 63 -7.86 11.99 -28.74
C LEU A 63 -8.09 10.52 -29.11
N ASP A 64 -7.31 9.97 -30.04
CA ASP A 64 -7.43 8.56 -30.41
C ASP A 64 -7.01 7.64 -29.30
N TYR A 65 -5.93 8.02 -28.63
CA TYR A 65 -5.40 7.25 -27.52
C TYR A 65 -6.41 7.21 -26.37
N LEU A 66 -6.95 8.37 -25.97
CA LEU A 66 -7.96 8.46 -24.92
C LEU A 66 -9.27 7.75 -25.31
N GLY A 67 -9.70 7.91 -26.56
CA GLY A 67 -10.87 7.21 -27.08
C GLY A 67 -10.67 5.69 -27.12
N LEU A 68 -9.48 5.22 -27.51
CA LEU A 68 -9.12 3.81 -27.53
C LEU A 68 -9.14 3.23 -26.11
N LEU A 69 -8.56 3.93 -25.14
CA LEU A 69 -8.62 3.54 -23.74
C LEU A 69 -10.07 3.46 -23.24
N PHE A 70 -10.90 4.44 -23.58
CA PHE A 70 -12.31 4.43 -23.24
C PHE A 70 -13.05 3.23 -23.85
N CYS A 71 -12.80 2.90 -25.12
CA CYS A 71 -13.36 1.72 -25.75
C CYS A 71 -12.90 0.42 -25.08
N ILE A 72 -11.62 0.31 -24.71
CA ILE A 72 -11.08 -0.86 -23.98
C ILE A 72 -11.77 -1.00 -22.62
N LEU A 73 -11.88 0.08 -21.85
CA LEU A 73 -12.58 0.04 -20.56
C LEU A 73 -14.06 -0.30 -20.72
N GLY A 74 -14.72 0.24 -21.75
CA GLY A 74 -16.09 -0.11 -22.10
C GLY A 74 -16.25 -1.60 -22.45
N ILE A 75 -15.30 -2.17 -23.20
CA ILE A 75 -15.27 -3.61 -23.53
C ILE A 75 -15.18 -4.45 -22.26
N LEU A 76 -14.31 -4.07 -21.32
CA LEU A 76 -14.18 -4.77 -20.04
C LEU A 76 -15.48 -4.68 -19.21
N GLN A 77 -16.14 -3.52 -19.23
CA GLN A 77 -17.39 -3.28 -18.51
C GLN A 77 -18.57 -4.06 -19.13
N VAL A 78 -18.77 -3.99 -20.45
CA VAL A 78 -19.83 -4.72 -21.16
C VAL A 78 -19.62 -6.23 -21.05
N GLY A 79 -18.36 -6.66 -21.19
CA GLY A 79 -17.96 -8.04 -20.96
C GLY A 79 -18.10 -8.52 -19.51
N GLN A 80 -18.42 -7.61 -18.57
CA GLN A 80 -18.51 -7.86 -17.12
C GLN A 80 -17.29 -8.60 -16.57
N VAL A 81 -16.10 -8.21 -17.01
CA VAL A 81 -14.85 -8.87 -16.61
C VAL A 81 -14.68 -8.84 -15.09
N PHE A 82 -15.02 -7.71 -14.44
CA PHE A 82 -14.90 -7.56 -12.99
C PHE A 82 -15.84 -8.50 -12.22
N ILE A 83 -17.12 -8.59 -12.61
CA ILE A 83 -18.08 -9.55 -12.02
C ILE A 83 -17.65 -10.99 -12.31
N GLY A 84 -17.08 -11.24 -13.50
CA GLY A 84 -16.49 -12.51 -13.85
C GLY A 84 -15.37 -12.89 -12.89
N ILE A 85 -14.45 -11.97 -12.60
CA ILE A 85 -13.34 -12.18 -11.64
C ILE A 85 -13.88 -12.47 -10.24
N ASP A 86 -14.90 -11.75 -9.78
CA ASP A 86 -15.54 -12.02 -8.47
C ASP A 86 -16.13 -13.44 -8.43
N SER A 87 -16.78 -13.86 -9.51
CA SER A 87 -17.32 -15.23 -9.61
C SER A 87 -16.21 -16.29 -9.63
N LEU A 88 -15.04 -16.00 -10.22
CA LEU A 88 -13.88 -16.91 -10.17
C LEU A 88 -13.40 -17.07 -8.73
N GLY A 89 -13.41 -16.01 -7.92
CA GLY A 89 -13.05 -16.07 -6.49
C GLY A 89 -13.87 -17.09 -5.71
N ALA A 90 -15.18 -17.19 -5.98
CA ALA A 90 -16.07 -18.16 -5.32
C ALA A 90 -15.76 -19.63 -5.69
N VAL A 91 -15.21 -19.86 -6.88
CA VAL A 91 -14.89 -21.21 -7.39
C VAL A 91 -13.39 -21.53 -7.24
N PHE A 92 -12.55 -20.52 -6.99
CA PHE A 92 -11.08 -20.63 -6.93
C PHE A 92 -10.62 -21.68 -5.92
N GLN A 93 -11.29 -21.79 -4.77
CA GLN A 93 -10.98 -22.78 -3.75
C GLN A 93 -11.06 -24.22 -4.28
N ARG A 94 -11.96 -24.51 -5.22
CA ARG A 94 -12.07 -25.82 -5.88
C ARG A 94 -10.85 -26.12 -6.76
N GLY A 95 -10.15 -25.08 -7.21
CA GLY A 95 -8.94 -25.16 -8.01
C GLY A 95 -7.66 -25.46 -7.20
N ILE A 96 -7.64 -25.16 -5.90
CA ILE A 96 -6.42 -25.23 -5.07
C ILE A 96 -5.75 -26.62 -5.09
N PRO A 97 -6.47 -27.76 -4.99
CA PRO A 97 -5.84 -29.08 -5.05
C PRO A 97 -5.07 -29.30 -6.37
N PHE A 98 -5.57 -28.76 -7.48
CA PHE A 98 -4.95 -28.88 -8.79
C PHE A 98 -3.72 -27.97 -8.94
N LEU A 99 -3.69 -26.80 -8.27
CA LEU A 99 -2.46 -26.03 -8.11
C LEU A 99 -1.42 -26.79 -7.28
N GLY A 100 -1.86 -27.58 -6.29
CA GLY A 100 -1.01 -28.54 -5.59
C GLY A 100 -0.34 -29.54 -6.53
N LEU A 101 -1.06 -30.06 -7.53
CA LEU A 101 -0.48 -30.92 -8.57
C LEU A 101 0.55 -30.18 -9.43
N VAL A 102 0.32 -28.90 -9.75
CA VAL A 102 1.32 -28.08 -10.45
C VAL A 102 2.60 -27.97 -9.61
N LEU A 103 2.48 -27.73 -8.30
CA LEU A 103 3.64 -27.69 -7.40
C LEU A 103 4.35 -29.05 -7.33
N VAL A 104 3.61 -30.15 -7.23
CA VAL A 104 4.18 -31.51 -7.26
C VAL A 104 4.92 -31.75 -8.57
N GLY A 105 4.34 -31.38 -9.72
CA GLY A 105 5.00 -31.51 -11.02
C GLY A 105 6.27 -30.67 -11.12
N TYR A 106 6.28 -29.47 -10.54
CA TYR A 106 7.49 -28.65 -10.42
C TYR A 106 8.56 -29.34 -9.56
N LEU A 107 8.20 -29.85 -8.38
CA LEU A 107 9.13 -30.58 -7.50
C LEU A 107 9.69 -31.84 -8.16
N VAL A 108 8.87 -32.60 -8.88
CA VAL A 108 9.32 -33.76 -9.67
C VAL A 108 10.30 -33.36 -10.76
N SER A 109 10.06 -32.24 -11.44
CA SER A 109 10.99 -31.69 -12.43
C SER A 109 12.29 -31.19 -11.78
N ALA A 110 12.21 -30.52 -10.64
CA ALA A 110 13.38 -30.00 -9.90
C ALA A 110 14.23 -31.13 -9.32
N ALA A 111 13.62 -32.22 -8.85
CA ALA A 111 14.32 -33.42 -8.38
C ALA A 111 15.21 -34.07 -9.45
N SER A 112 15.03 -33.72 -10.74
CA SER A 112 15.95 -34.13 -11.80
C SER A 112 17.39 -33.63 -11.58
N GLU A 113 17.58 -32.52 -10.87
CA GLU A 113 18.89 -31.95 -10.54
C GLU A 113 19.68 -32.79 -9.52
N TRP A 114 19.02 -33.67 -8.78
CA TRP A 114 19.67 -34.56 -7.81
C TRP A 114 20.37 -35.75 -8.46
N PHE A 115 20.16 -35.99 -9.77
CA PHE A 115 20.76 -37.09 -10.52
C PHE A 115 21.62 -36.60 -11.71
N PRO A 116 22.70 -35.83 -11.46
CA PRO A 116 23.48 -35.18 -12.52
C PRO A 116 24.17 -36.16 -13.49
N ASN A 117 24.40 -37.42 -13.07
CA ASN A 117 25.12 -38.42 -13.86
C ASN A 117 24.20 -39.39 -14.62
N LEU A 118 22.88 -39.21 -14.56
CA LEU A 118 21.90 -40.12 -15.18
C LEU A 118 20.98 -39.37 -16.15
N GLU A 119 21.49 -39.06 -17.35
CA GLU A 119 20.80 -38.25 -18.37
C GLU A 119 19.39 -38.78 -18.71
N GLN A 120 19.22 -40.09 -18.81
CA GLN A 120 17.92 -40.71 -19.12
C GLN A 120 16.90 -40.54 -17.99
N ARG A 121 17.33 -40.60 -16.72
CA ARG A 121 16.44 -40.33 -15.56
C ARG A 121 16.10 -38.85 -15.48
N GLN A 122 17.06 -37.97 -15.77
CA GLN A 122 16.84 -36.53 -15.76
C GLN A 122 15.76 -36.12 -16.77
N LYS A 123 15.90 -36.57 -18.04
CA LYS A 123 14.90 -36.30 -19.09
C LYS A 123 13.53 -36.87 -18.75
N SER A 124 13.48 -38.06 -18.13
CA SER A 124 12.22 -38.71 -17.74
C SER A 124 11.50 -37.95 -16.63
N LEU A 125 12.23 -37.53 -15.59
CA LEU A 125 11.68 -36.73 -14.47
C LEU A 125 11.20 -35.36 -14.94
N GLN A 126 11.96 -34.68 -15.81
CA GLN A 126 11.52 -33.41 -16.39
C GLN A 126 10.25 -33.57 -17.25
N LYS A 127 10.19 -34.62 -18.08
CA LYS A 127 9.01 -34.89 -18.91
C LYS A 127 7.79 -35.24 -18.05
N ALA A 128 7.96 -36.09 -17.04
CA ALA A 128 6.91 -36.45 -16.10
C ALA A 128 6.41 -35.22 -15.33
N GLY A 129 7.32 -34.41 -14.78
CA GLY A 129 6.99 -33.17 -14.08
C GLY A 129 6.20 -32.19 -14.96
N LYS A 130 6.61 -31.99 -16.22
CA LYS A 130 5.88 -31.15 -17.19
C LYS A 130 4.48 -31.66 -17.49
N ILE A 131 4.29 -32.97 -17.63
CA ILE A 131 2.96 -33.56 -17.87
C ILE A 131 2.07 -33.37 -16.64
N ILE A 132 2.59 -33.63 -15.43
CA ILE A 132 1.85 -33.42 -14.18
C ILE A 132 1.44 -31.95 -14.04
N MET A 133 2.35 -31.01 -14.33
CA MET A 133 2.04 -29.58 -14.33
C MET A 133 0.97 -29.21 -15.36
N ALA A 134 1.05 -29.72 -16.59
CA ALA A 134 0.07 -29.42 -17.63
C ALA A 134 -1.32 -29.97 -17.28
N LEU A 135 -1.40 -31.20 -16.76
CA LEU A 135 -2.65 -31.81 -16.32
C LEU A 135 -3.23 -31.10 -15.10
N GLY A 136 -2.38 -30.76 -14.10
CA GLY A 136 -2.79 -29.98 -12.94
C GLY A 136 -3.32 -28.61 -13.33
N PHE A 137 -2.66 -27.92 -14.27
CA PHE A 137 -3.12 -26.62 -14.75
C PHE A 137 -4.41 -26.72 -15.57
N ALA A 138 -4.54 -27.72 -16.45
CA ALA A 138 -5.79 -27.95 -17.19
C ALA A 138 -6.96 -28.27 -16.26
N ALA A 139 -6.74 -29.12 -15.26
CA ALA A 139 -7.74 -29.44 -14.24
C ALA A 139 -8.09 -28.21 -13.39
N PHE A 140 -7.12 -27.36 -13.06
CA PHE A 140 -7.36 -26.07 -12.41
C PHE A 140 -8.28 -25.16 -13.25
N LEU A 141 -8.00 -24.98 -14.54
CA LEU A 141 -8.82 -24.13 -15.42
C LEU A 141 -10.27 -24.62 -15.53
N LEU A 142 -10.45 -25.94 -15.57
CA LEU A 142 -11.78 -26.56 -15.56
C LEU A 142 -12.47 -26.39 -14.21
N ALA A 143 -11.76 -26.63 -13.11
CA ALA A 143 -12.31 -26.53 -11.76
C ALA A 143 -12.80 -25.13 -11.41
N VAL A 144 -12.14 -24.07 -11.92
CA VAL A 144 -12.52 -22.68 -11.70
C VAL A 144 -13.51 -22.17 -12.77
N ASN A 145 -13.99 -23.02 -13.67
CA ASN A 145 -14.96 -22.65 -14.72
C ASN A 145 -14.52 -21.49 -15.63
N VAL A 146 -13.22 -21.38 -15.93
CA VAL A 146 -12.68 -20.26 -16.73
C VAL A 146 -13.32 -20.20 -18.12
N PHE A 147 -13.61 -21.36 -18.73
CA PHE A 147 -14.26 -21.43 -20.04
C PHE A 147 -15.67 -20.85 -20.06
N THR A 148 -16.44 -21.05 -19.00
CA THR A 148 -17.76 -20.42 -18.85
C THR A 148 -17.64 -18.91 -18.76
N GLY A 149 -16.66 -18.42 -18.00
CA GLY A 149 -16.36 -16.98 -17.91
C GLY A 149 -15.99 -16.38 -19.27
N LEU A 150 -15.09 -17.03 -20.01
CA LEU A 150 -14.69 -16.60 -21.36
C LEU A 150 -15.87 -16.60 -22.35
N TRP A 151 -16.71 -17.64 -22.30
CA TRP A 151 -17.89 -17.72 -23.15
C TRP A 151 -18.89 -16.59 -22.85
N ASN A 152 -19.13 -16.32 -21.57
CA ASN A 152 -19.99 -15.21 -21.13
C ASN A 152 -19.43 -13.85 -21.58
N PHE A 153 -18.11 -13.67 -21.50
CA PHE A 153 -17.45 -12.47 -21.99
C PHE A 153 -17.66 -12.28 -23.50
N ILE A 154 -17.40 -13.32 -24.31
CA ILE A 154 -17.54 -13.27 -25.77
C ILE A 154 -18.99 -13.00 -26.17
N THR A 155 -19.95 -13.72 -25.59
CA THR A 155 -21.38 -13.56 -25.92
C THR A 155 -21.91 -12.17 -25.59
N ARG A 156 -21.44 -11.55 -24.49
CA ARG A 156 -21.76 -10.15 -24.14
C ARG A 156 -21.09 -9.17 -25.09
N LEU A 157 -19.86 -9.45 -25.49
CA LEU A 157 -19.13 -8.60 -26.44
C LEU A 157 -19.79 -8.60 -27.83
N MET A 158 -20.46 -9.69 -28.21
CA MET A 158 -21.22 -9.78 -29.45
C MET A 158 -22.58 -9.04 -29.42
N GLN A 159 -22.98 -8.45 -28.28
CA GLN A 159 -24.15 -7.58 -28.23
C GLN A 159 -23.89 -6.26 -28.96
N PRO A 160 -24.94 -5.51 -29.40
CA PRO A 160 -24.76 -4.28 -30.17
C PRO A 160 -23.85 -3.23 -29.50
N SER A 161 -23.92 -3.09 -28.17
CA SER A 161 -23.05 -2.20 -27.39
C SER A 161 -21.58 -2.64 -27.41
N GLY A 162 -21.33 -3.95 -27.26
CA GLY A 162 -19.99 -4.52 -27.31
C GLY A 162 -19.36 -4.44 -28.70
N LEU A 163 -20.14 -4.75 -29.75
CA LEU A 163 -19.71 -4.59 -31.15
C LEU A 163 -19.40 -3.15 -31.50
N GLY A 164 -20.21 -2.19 -31.03
CA GLY A 164 -19.95 -0.76 -31.21
C GLY A 164 -18.63 -0.32 -30.57
N LEU A 165 -18.34 -0.79 -29.36
CA LEU A 165 -17.08 -0.49 -28.66
C LEU A 165 -15.88 -1.17 -29.31
N LEU A 166 -16.02 -2.41 -29.80
CA LEU A 166 -15.00 -3.10 -30.57
C LEU A 166 -14.67 -2.36 -31.88
N LEU A 167 -15.70 -1.97 -32.64
CA LEU A 167 -15.53 -1.19 -33.85
C LEU A 167 -14.82 0.13 -33.53
N GLY A 168 -15.24 0.82 -32.47
CA GLY A 168 -14.59 2.04 -31.97
C GLY A 168 -13.12 1.82 -31.65
N ALA A 169 -12.78 0.76 -30.90
CA ALA A 169 -11.40 0.41 -30.58
C ALA A 169 -10.57 0.12 -31.84
N ILE A 170 -11.11 -0.62 -32.81
CA ILE A 170 -10.42 -0.92 -34.07
C ILE A 170 -10.19 0.37 -34.88
N LEU A 171 -11.22 1.20 -35.06
CA LEU A 171 -11.10 2.45 -35.82
C LEU A 171 -10.12 3.43 -35.18
N LEU A 172 -10.18 3.59 -33.86
CA LEU A 172 -9.27 4.47 -33.12
C LEU A 172 -7.85 3.91 -33.08
N GLY A 173 -7.70 2.60 -32.94
CA GLY A 173 -6.40 1.92 -33.01
C GLY A 173 -5.74 2.08 -34.39
N LEU A 174 -6.51 1.90 -35.47
CA LEU A 174 -6.03 2.14 -36.84
C LEU A 174 -5.71 3.62 -37.07
N ALA A 175 -6.52 4.54 -36.56
CA ALA A 175 -6.28 5.97 -36.68
C ALA A 175 -5.03 6.41 -35.91
N LEU A 176 -4.85 5.91 -34.69
CA LEU A 176 -3.66 6.13 -33.87
C LEU A 176 -2.42 5.61 -34.58
N TRP A 177 -2.47 4.36 -35.08
CA TRP A 177 -1.38 3.75 -35.83
C TRP A 177 -1.03 4.53 -37.10
N ALA A 178 -2.04 4.97 -37.87
CA ALA A 178 -1.84 5.76 -39.07
C ALA A 178 -1.20 7.12 -38.77
N MET A 179 -1.61 7.79 -37.69
CA MET A 179 -1.08 9.09 -37.28
C MET A 179 0.28 8.97 -36.59
N TRP A 180 0.61 7.82 -36.01
CA TRP A 180 1.86 7.57 -35.30
C TRP A 180 3.07 7.43 -36.23
N ARG A 181 2.87 6.80 -37.39
CA ARG A 181 3.91 6.49 -38.37
C ARG A 181 4.74 7.72 -38.82
N SER A 182 6.04 7.52 -39.03
CA SER A 182 6.99 8.58 -39.45
C SER A 182 6.61 9.27 -40.78
N PRO A 183 6.10 8.57 -41.83
CA PRO A 183 5.61 9.23 -43.04
C PRO A 183 4.49 10.25 -42.76
N SER A 184 3.57 9.94 -41.84
CA SER A 184 2.53 10.87 -41.43
C SER A 184 3.13 12.05 -40.68
N ALA A 185 4.09 11.82 -39.79
CA ALA A 185 4.78 12.90 -39.09
C ALA A 185 5.46 13.89 -40.03
N GLN A 186 6.17 13.39 -41.05
CA GLN A 186 6.79 14.20 -42.09
C GLN A 186 5.75 14.97 -42.90
N ALA A 187 4.62 14.33 -43.24
CA ALA A 187 3.52 14.97 -43.95
C ALA A 187 2.84 16.10 -43.14
N PHE A 188 2.98 16.12 -41.81
CA PHE A 188 2.46 17.14 -40.90
C PHE A 188 3.54 18.10 -40.37
N ASP A 189 4.73 18.14 -40.99
CA ASP A 189 5.85 19.01 -40.60
C ASP A 189 6.26 18.87 -39.11
N ALA A 190 6.17 17.64 -38.58
CA ALA A 190 6.55 17.36 -37.21
C ALA A 190 8.07 17.12 -37.12
N LYS A 191 8.78 17.95 -36.34
CA LYS A 191 10.21 17.75 -36.05
C LYS A 191 10.42 16.53 -35.14
N THR A 192 11.60 15.91 -35.21
CA THR A 192 12.00 14.74 -34.39
C THR A 192 11.79 14.95 -32.90
N GLY A 193 12.05 16.15 -32.37
CA GLY A 193 11.81 16.47 -30.96
C GLY A 193 10.33 16.37 -30.54
N HIS A 194 9.40 16.71 -31.45
CA HIS A 194 7.97 16.55 -31.17
C HIS A 194 7.54 15.08 -31.18
N GLU A 195 8.12 14.27 -32.08
CA GLU A 195 7.87 12.82 -32.09
C GLU A 195 8.32 12.18 -30.79
N GLN A 196 9.55 12.47 -30.35
CA GLN A 196 10.10 11.97 -29.09
C GLN A 196 9.27 12.42 -27.88
N MET A 197 8.83 13.68 -27.86
CA MET A 197 7.96 14.21 -26.81
C MET A 197 6.63 13.45 -26.75
N ILE A 198 5.95 13.26 -27.89
CA ILE A 198 4.68 12.54 -27.95
C ILE A 198 4.86 11.07 -27.54
N SER A 199 5.95 10.43 -27.99
CA SER A 199 6.29 9.07 -27.57
C SER A 199 6.51 8.96 -26.06
N GLY A 200 7.19 9.93 -25.45
CA GLY A 200 7.35 10.01 -24.00
C GLY A 200 6.01 10.14 -23.28
N TRP A 201 5.14 11.05 -23.72
CA TRP A 201 3.83 11.25 -23.09
C TRP A 201 2.90 10.05 -23.22
N LEU A 202 2.81 9.41 -24.40
CA LEU A 202 1.97 8.21 -24.57
C LEU A 202 2.51 7.02 -23.79
N PHE A 203 3.82 6.95 -23.56
CA PHE A 203 4.42 5.92 -22.72
C PHE A 203 4.07 6.14 -21.23
N LEU A 204 4.06 7.39 -20.77
CA LEU A 204 3.74 7.73 -19.39
C LEU A 204 2.22 7.76 -19.10
N SER A 205 1.39 8.01 -20.12
CA SER A 205 -0.05 8.25 -19.94
C SER A 205 -0.85 7.11 -19.33
N PRO A 206 -0.62 5.81 -19.59
CA PRO A 206 -1.39 4.75 -18.92
C PRO A 206 -1.21 4.81 -17.40
N ASN A 207 0.03 5.00 -16.94
CA ASN A 207 0.35 5.09 -15.52
C ASN A 207 -0.20 6.39 -14.91
N LEU A 208 -0.08 7.51 -15.61
CA LEU A 208 -0.61 8.79 -15.14
C LEU A 208 -2.14 8.77 -15.03
N ILE A 209 -2.84 8.20 -16.01
CA ILE A 209 -4.31 8.05 -15.98
C ILE A 209 -4.70 7.13 -14.82
N GLY A 210 -4.01 6.00 -14.65
CA GLY A 210 -4.23 5.10 -13.51
C GLY A 210 -4.05 5.81 -12.17
N PHE A 211 -2.96 6.56 -12.01
CA PHE A 211 -2.69 7.37 -10.83
C PHE A 211 -3.80 8.41 -10.58
N LEU A 212 -4.24 9.14 -11.61
CA LEU A 212 -5.27 10.16 -11.46
C LEU A 212 -6.63 9.55 -11.06
N ILE A 213 -7.01 8.42 -11.64
CA ILE A 213 -8.32 7.79 -11.38
C ILE A 213 -8.34 7.02 -10.06
N PHE A 214 -7.31 6.23 -9.78
CA PHE A 214 -7.32 5.29 -8.66
C PHE A 214 -6.61 5.81 -7.41
N PHE A 215 -5.76 6.83 -7.52
CA PHE A 215 -5.04 7.40 -6.37
C PHE A 215 -5.44 8.86 -6.11
N ALA A 216 -5.15 9.76 -7.04
CA ALA A 216 -5.38 11.19 -6.83
C ALA A 216 -6.87 11.54 -6.75
N GLY A 217 -7.72 10.89 -7.56
CA GLY A 217 -9.16 11.10 -7.57
C GLY A 217 -9.83 10.80 -6.21
N PRO A 218 -9.70 9.57 -5.67
CA PRO A 218 -10.21 9.23 -4.34
C PRO A 218 -9.60 10.09 -3.24
N LEU A 219 -8.32 10.46 -3.34
CA LEU A 219 -7.67 11.36 -2.40
C LEU A 219 -8.33 12.74 -2.39
N LEU A 220 -8.53 13.36 -3.57
CA LEU A 220 -9.21 14.64 -3.72
C LEU A 220 -10.68 14.56 -3.29
N LEU A 221 -11.36 13.45 -3.56
CA LEU A 221 -12.73 13.23 -3.09
C LEU A 221 -12.78 13.13 -1.56
N SER A 222 -11.83 12.42 -0.93
CA SER A 222 -11.71 12.40 0.53
C SER A 222 -11.41 13.80 1.08
N PHE A 223 -10.58 14.60 0.40
CA PHE A 223 -10.38 16.00 0.77
C PHE A 223 -11.66 16.83 0.69
N TYR A 224 -12.48 16.63 -0.34
CA TYR A 224 -13.77 17.30 -0.40
C TYR A 224 -14.68 16.86 0.75
N PHE A 225 -14.78 15.56 1.01
CA PHE A 225 -15.63 15.02 2.08
C PHE A 225 -15.21 15.45 3.48
N SER A 226 -13.94 15.79 3.72
CA SER A 226 -13.55 16.28 5.04
C SER A 226 -14.19 17.62 5.42
N PHE A 227 -14.70 18.38 4.43
CA PHE A 227 -15.45 19.62 4.63
C PHE A 227 -16.97 19.42 4.64
N THR A 228 -17.44 18.18 4.61
CA THR A 228 -18.87 17.85 4.60
C THR A 228 -19.25 16.96 5.80
N ASP A 229 -20.53 16.93 6.14
CA ASP A 229 -21.11 16.00 7.10
C ASP A 229 -21.45 14.64 6.45
N SER A 230 -20.77 14.29 5.35
CA SER A 230 -21.10 13.12 4.53
C SER A 230 -21.24 11.86 5.38
N ASP A 231 -22.40 11.24 5.29
CA ASP A 231 -22.65 9.90 5.80
C ASP A 231 -22.98 8.94 4.65
N ALA A 232 -23.25 7.67 4.96
CA ALA A 232 -23.54 6.67 3.94
C ALA A 232 -24.99 6.71 3.40
N PHE A 233 -25.88 7.50 4.00
CA PHE A 233 -27.33 7.42 3.76
C PHE A 233 -27.93 8.72 3.22
N ASN A 234 -27.29 9.86 3.48
CA ASN A 234 -27.75 11.19 3.16
C ASN A 234 -26.80 11.88 2.16
N PRO A 235 -27.32 12.79 1.33
CA PRO A 235 -26.48 13.67 0.52
C PRO A 235 -25.54 14.49 1.42
N PRO A 236 -24.27 14.69 1.02
CA PRO A 236 -23.30 15.44 1.81
C PRO A 236 -23.66 16.93 1.86
N ASN A 237 -23.80 17.50 3.06
CA ASN A 237 -23.92 18.94 3.29
C ASN A 237 -22.55 19.55 3.58
N TRP A 238 -22.32 20.77 3.10
CA TRP A 238 -21.09 21.49 3.38
C TRP A 238 -21.10 22.07 4.81
N VAL A 239 -20.16 21.64 5.64
CA VAL A 239 -19.98 22.10 7.04
C VAL A 239 -18.66 22.86 7.25
N GLY A 240 -17.89 23.07 6.19
CA GLY A 240 -16.62 23.79 6.27
C GLY A 240 -15.63 23.09 7.21
N PHE A 241 -15.13 23.78 8.24
CA PHE A 241 -14.07 23.26 9.12
C PHE A 241 -14.58 22.57 10.39
N GLU A 242 -15.89 22.34 10.55
CA GLU A 242 -16.46 21.78 11.78
C GLU A 242 -15.84 20.44 12.19
N ASN A 243 -15.60 19.52 11.24
CA ASN A 243 -14.95 18.24 11.51
C ASN A 243 -13.55 18.43 12.12
N TYR A 244 -12.78 19.39 11.59
CA TYR A 244 -11.44 19.70 12.11
C TYR A 244 -11.49 20.41 13.45
N ALA A 245 -12.45 21.32 13.64
CA ALA A 245 -12.67 21.99 14.91
C ALA A 245 -12.95 20.98 16.02
N LYS A 246 -13.83 19.99 15.77
CA LYS A 246 -14.13 18.91 16.70
C LYS A 246 -12.90 18.07 17.08
N ILE A 247 -12.07 17.71 16.10
CA ILE A 247 -10.83 16.95 16.34
C ILE A 247 -9.86 17.74 17.24
N LEU A 248 -9.71 19.03 16.96
CA LEU A 248 -8.75 19.90 17.62
C LEU A 248 -9.30 20.58 18.89
N ASN A 249 -10.58 20.40 19.20
CA ASN A 249 -11.22 21.00 20.37
C ASN A 249 -10.75 20.30 21.65
N ILE A 250 -9.76 20.92 22.28
CA ILE A 250 -9.12 20.44 23.50
C ILE A 250 -9.17 21.48 24.61
N THR A 251 -9.13 21.00 25.85
CA THR A 251 -9.12 21.84 27.04
C THR A 251 -8.15 21.29 28.08
N PHE A 252 -7.51 22.19 28.81
CA PHE A 252 -6.63 21.86 29.92
C PHE A 252 -7.18 22.51 31.19
N LYS A 253 -7.36 21.72 32.23
CA LYS A 253 -7.90 22.19 33.50
C LYS A 253 -6.94 21.82 34.64
N PRO A 254 -6.52 22.80 35.47
CA PRO A 254 -5.72 22.49 36.64
C PRO A 254 -6.55 21.67 37.63
N LEU A 255 -5.92 20.70 38.26
CA LEU A 255 -6.48 19.85 39.31
C LEU A 255 -5.92 20.31 40.65
N SER A 256 -6.81 20.47 41.62
CA SER A 256 -6.45 20.79 43.01
C SER A 256 -5.82 19.59 43.72
N ASP A 257 -6.31 18.39 43.42
CA ASP A 257 -5.79 17.08 43.82
C ASP A 257 -5.77 16.16 42.59
N PHE A 258 -4.74 15.34 42.43
CA PHE A 258 -4.65 14.37 41.34
C PHE A 258 -5.83 13.38 41.33
N ALA A 259 -6.41 13.09 42.50
CA ALA A 259 -7.59 12.22 42.64
C ALA A 259 -8.93 12.91 42.31
N GLN A 260 -8.94 14.23 42.06
CA GLN A 260 -10.18 14.99 41.79
C GLN A 260 -10.97 14.38 40.61
N PRO A 261 -12.28 14.12 40.73
CA PRO A 261 -13.10 13.59 39.64
C PRO A 261 -13.15 14.52 38.43
N ALA A 262 -13.05 13.99 37.21
CA ALA A 262 -13.04 14.81 35.99
C ALA A 262 -14.30 15.66 35.81
N ARG A 263 -15.46 15.16 36.23
CA ARG A 263 -16.75 15.89 36.17
C ARG A 263 -16.78 17.20 36.97
N GLU A 264 -15.86 17.39 37.91
CA GLU A 264 -15.76 18.61 38.72
C GLU A 264 -14.83 19.63 38.07
N ALA A 265 -13.89 19.19 37.23
CA ALA A 265 -12.91 20.04 36.57
C ALA A 265 -13.27 20.34 35.09
N LEU A 266 -13.96 19.43 34.41
CA LEU A 266 -14.35 19.51 33.01
C LEU A 266 -15.86 19.65 32.84
N ASP A 267 -16.26 20.38 31.80
CA ASP A 267 -17.61 20.28 31.25
C ASP A 267 -17.76 18.97 30.48
N ILE A 268 -18.19 17.93 31.19
CA ILE A 268 -18.36 16.56 30.66
C ILE A 268 -19.46 16.43 29.60
N LYS A 269 -20.25 17.49 29.35
CA LYS A 269 -21.19 17.49 28.21
C LYS A 269 -20.48 17.73 26.87
N VAL A 270 -19.31 18.36 26.91
CA VAL A 270 -18.53 18.73 25.73
C VAL A 270 -17.22 17.95 25.66
N TYR A 271 -16.54 17.76 26.79
CA TYR A 271 -15.20 17.20 26.84
C TYR A 271 -15.14 15.88 27.60
N ASP A 272 -14.49 14.90 27.00
CA ASP A 272 -14.12 13.65 27.65
C ASP A 272 -12.67 13.72 28.17
N GLU A 273 -12.42 13.09 29.32
CA GLU A 273 -11.07 12.97 29.87
C GLU A 273 -10.19 12.06 29.00
N VAL A 274 -9.07 12.61 28.50
CA VAL A 274 -8.06 11.87 27.73
C VAL A 274 -6.90 11.41 28.61
N GLY A 275 -6.46 12.23 29.55
CA GLY A 275 -5.37 11.89 30.46
C GLY A 275 -5.08 12.94 31.52
N ARG A 276 -4.20 12.59 32.47
CA ARG A 276 -3.76 13.47 33.57
C ARG A 276 -2.25 13.53 33.64
N LEU A 277 -1.73 14.71 33.96
CA LEU A 277 -0.32 14.92 34.29
C LEU A 277 -0.22 15.33 35.76
N ARG A 278 0.57 14.59 36.55
CA ARG A 278 0.78 14.89 37.98
C ARG A 278 1.83 16.00 38.12
N ILE A 279 1.49 17.05 38.88
CA ILE A 279 2.40 18.17 39.19
C ILE A 279 2.23 18.51 40.68
N GLY A 280 3.20 18.12 41.50
CA GLY A 280 3.11 18.25 42.95
C GLY A 280 1.96 17.41 43.54
N ASN A 281 1.13 18.05 44.38
CA ASN A 281 -0.08 17.44 44.97
C ASN A 281 -1.30 17.53 44.05
N GLY A 282 -1.27 18.41 43.05
CA GLY A 282 -2.31 18.55 42.04
C GLY A 282 -1.89 17.96 40.69
N GLY A 283 -2.43 18.54 39.62
CA GLY A 283 -2.08 18.14 38.27
C GLY A 283 -2.75 18.97 37.20
N ILE A 284 -2.63 18.53 35.96
CA ILE A 284 -3.37 19.07 34.82
C ILE A 284 -4.17 17.93 34.20
N LEU A 285 -5.47 18.16 34.06
CA LEU A 285 -6.40 17.30 33.36
C LEU A 285 -6.51 17.74 31.90
N PHE A 286 -6.29 16.80 31.00
CA PHE A 286 -6.43 16.98 29.56
C PHE A 286 -7.77 16.41 29.10
N GLY A 287 -8.64 17.27 28.58
CA GLY A 287 -9.94 16.92 28.00
C GLY A 287 -9.99 17.22 26.51
N ALA A 288 -10.73 16.42 25.75
CA ALA A 288 -10.97 16.64 24.32
C ALA A 288 -12.42 16.30 23.95
N GLU A 289 -12.97 17.02 22.98
CA GLU A 289 -14.31 16.70 22.44
C GLU A 289 -14.28 15.34 21.72
N ASP A 290 -13.20 15.05 20.98
CA ASP A 290 -12.92 13.71 20.46
C ASP A 290 -11.77 13.04 21.23
N LYS A 291 -12.11 12.40 22.35
CA LYS A 291 -11.14 11.61 23.13
C LYS A 291 -10.49 10.48 22.33
N PHE A 292 -11.24 9.80 21.47
CA PHE A 292 -10.74 8.63 20.74
C PHE A 292 -9.67 9.02 19.73
N PHE A 293 -9.81 10.18 19.08
CA PHE A 293 -8.77 10.71 18.19
C PHE A 293 -7.43 10.88 18.92
N TRP A 294 -7.44 11.51 20.10
CA TRP A 294 -6.20 11.77 20.84
C TRP A 294 -5.59 10.52 21.44
N LEU A 295 -6.41 9.57 21.91
CA LEU A 295 -5.93 8.24 22.30
C LEU A 295 -5.30 7.50 21.12
N ALA A 296 -5.96 7.52 19.96
CA ALA A 296 -5.49 6.88 18.74
C ALA A 296 -4.17 7.49 18.26
N LEU A 297 -4.07 8.82 18.26
CA LEU A 297 -2.85 9.55 17.91
C LEU A 297 -1.70 9.19 18.87
N ARG A 298 -1.96 9.16 20.18
CA ARG A 298 -0.97 8.76 21.18
C ARG A 298 -0.46 7.34 20.91
N ASN A 299 -1.37 6.38 20.77
CA ASN A 299 -1.01 4.98 20.57
C ASN A 299 -0.26 4.77 19.25
N THR A 300 -0.67 5.45 18.16
CA THR A 300 0.04 5.41 16.87
C THR A 300 1.45 5.99 16.99
N LEU A 301 1.63 7.11 17.71
CA LEU A 301 2.96 7.70 17.93
C LEU A 301 3.84 6.81 18.80
N VAL A 302 3.32 6.24 19.89
CA VAL A 302 4.05 5.30 20.75
C VAL A 302 4.41 4.04 19.95
N PHE A 303 3.49 3.51 19.16
CA PHE A 303 3.75 2.39 18.27
C PHE A 303 4.91 2.70 17.31
N ALA A 304 4.86 3.83 16.60
CA ALA A 304 5.93 4.21 15.68
C ALA A 304 7.27 4.44 16.38
N LEU A 305 7.26 5.10 17.54
CA LEU A 305 8.46 5.36 18.33
C LEU A 305 9.16 4.08 18.79
N LEU A 306 8.40 3.01 19.06
CA LEU A 306 8.96 1.72 19.49
C LEU A 306 9.26 0.79 18.32
N ALA A 307 8.36 0.67 17.35
CA ALA A 307 8.49 -0.26 16.23
C ALA A 307 9.59 0.13 15.24
N VAL A 308 9.82 1.43 15.02
CA VAL A 308 10.84 1.90 14.07
C VAL A 308 12.25 1.51 14.57
N PRO A 309 12.70 1.87 15.79
CA PRO A 309 14.02 1.45 16.25
C PRO A 309 14.16 -0.07 16.34
N LEU A 310 13.11 -0.76 16.81
CA LEU A 310 13.11 -2.21 16.98
C LEU A 310 13.18 -2.98 15.65
N SER A 311 12.78 -2.37 14.53
CA SER A 311 12.92 -2.96 13.19
C SER A 311 14.19 -2.53 12.47
N VAL A 312 14.64 -1.29 12.65
CA VAL A 312 15.78 -0.72 11.91
C VAL A 312 17.12 -1.13 12.52
N ILE A 313 17.26 -1.04 13.84
CA ILE A 313 18.54 -1.31 14.51
C ILE A 313 18.96 -2.78 14.32
N PRO A 314 18.10 -3.78 14.62
CA PRO A 314 18.45 -5.18 14.38
C PRO A 314 18.69 -5.50 12.90
N ALA A 315 17.97 -4.84 11.99
CA ALA A 315 18.17 -5.01 10.56
C ALA A 315 19.55 -4.56 10.07
N LEU A 316 20.08 -3.46 10.61
CA LEU A 316 21.45 -3.00 10.31
C LEU A 316 22.49 -4.03 10.77
N PHE A 317 22.36 -4.55 11.99
CA PHE A 317 23.25 -5.58 12.50
C PHE A 317 23.19 -6.87 11.68
N LEU A 318 21.97 -7.30 11.36
CA LEU A 318 21.75 -8.49 10.55
C LEU A 318 22.30 -8.30 9.13
N ALA A 319 22.14 -7.12 8.53
CA ALA A 319 22.68 -6.83 7.21
C ALA A 319 24.21 -6.91 7.19
N ASN A 320 24.87 -6.39 8.22
CA ASN A 320 26.32 -6.48 8.36
C ASN A 320 26.79 -7.94 8.50
N LEU A 321 26.07 -8.76 9.29
CA LEU A 321 26.34 -10.19 9.41
C LEU A 321 26.15 -10.93 8.08
N LEU A 322 25.06 -10.62 7.37
CA LEU A 322 24.71 -11.24 6.09
C LEU A 322 25.58 -10.75 4.92
N ASN A 323 26.37 -9.69 5.11
CA ASN A 323 27.34 -9.20 4.14
C ASN A 323 28.66 -9.98 4.17
N MET A 324 28.86 -10.86 5.15
CA MET A 324 30.07 -11.69 5.23
C MET A 324 30.11 -12.73 4.11
N LYS A 325 31.32 -13.00 3.57
CA LYS A 325 31.59 -14.01 2.54
C LYS A 325 31.65 -15.43 3.13
N LEU A 326 30.65 -15.84 3.91
CA LEU A 326 30.57 -17.19 4.50
C LEU A 326 29.78 -18.16 3.58
N PRO A 327 30.14 -19.46 3.55
CA PRO A 327 29.34 -20.46 2.84
C PRO A 327 27.94 -20.58 3.49
N GLY A 328 26.91 -20.81 2.68
CA GLY A 328 25.51 -20.92 3.14
C GLY A 328 24.74 -19.60 3.28
N MET A 329 25.37 -18.45 3.00
CA MET A 329 24.74 -17.13 3.19
C MET A 329 23.46 -16.91 2.37
N LYS A 330 23.32 -17.54 1.21
CA LYS A 330 22.10 -17.48 0.38
C LYS A 330 20.88 -18.04 1.12
N PHE A 331 21.06 -19.11 1.89
CA PHE A 331 19.99 -19.72 2.68
C PHE A 331 19.58 -18.81 3.84
N PHE A 332 20.54 -18.29 4.61
CA PHE A 332 20.25 -17.37 5.72
C PHE A 332 19.54 -16.10 5.25
N ARG A 333 19.99 -15.49 4.14
CA ARG A 333 19.29 -14.35 3.54
C ARG A 333 17.83 -14.67 3.20
N ALA A 334 17.56 -15.86 2.66
CA ALA A 334 16.19 -16.29 2.34
C ALA A 334 15.34 -16.48 3.61
N VAL A 335 15.88 -17.14 4.65
CA VAL A 335 15.15 -17.40 5.90
C VAL A 335 14.77 -16.10 6.62
N TYR A 336 15.70 -15.16 6.75
CA TYR A 336 15.43 -13.87 7.41
C TYR A 336 14.54 -12.93 6.60
N PHE A 337 14.51 -13.09 5.27
CA PHE A 337 13.62 -12.32 4.41
C PHE A 337 12.19 -12.88 4.37
N MET A 338 12.02 -14.19 4.59
CA MET A 338 10.74 -14.89 4.49
C MET A 338 9.58 -14.24 5.28
N PRO A 339 9.76 -13.73 6.52
CA PRO A 339 8.69 -13.07 7.25
C PRO A 339 8.12 -11.84 6.53
N SER A 340 8.97 -11.09 5.81
CA SER A 340 8.58 -9.83 5.18
C SER A 340 7.68 -10.00 3.95
N ILE A 341 7.65 -11.21 3.37
CA ILE A 341 6.81 -11.55 2.21
C ILE A 341 5.58 -12.38 2.57
N ALA A 342 5.51 -12.91 3.79
CA ALA A 342 4.37 -13.70 4.25
C ALA A 342 3.16 -12.79 4.55
N ALA A 343 1.96 -13.32 4.32
CA ALA A 343 0.71 -12.58 4.48
C ALA A 343 0.50 -12.15 5.93
N ILE A 344 0.21 -10.87 6.14
CA ILE A 344 0.05 -10.27 7.48
C ILE A 344 -1.02 -11.00 8.29
N VAL A 345 -2.14 -11.40 7.65
CA VAL A 345 -3.20 -12.17 8.31
C VAL A 345 -2.68 -13.50 8.88
N GLY A 346 -1.96 -14.27 8.06
CA GLY A 346 -1.43 -15.57 8.48
C GLY A 346 -0.41 -15.44 9.59
N ILE A 347 0.49 -14.45 9.49
CA ILE A 347 1.46 -14.15 10.56
C ILE A 347 0.72 -13.79 11.85
N SER A 348 -0.27 -12.91 11.78
CA SER A 348 -1.02 -12.45 12.96
C SER A 348 -1.71 -13.61 13.68
N LEU A 349 -2.30 -14.55 12.93
CA LEU A 349 -2.91 -15.76 13.51
C LEU A 349 -1.88 -16.67 14.21
N VAL A 350 -0.69 -16.84 13.63
CA VAL A 350 0.40 -17.58 14.29
C VAL A 350 0.82 -16.87 15.57
N TRP A 351 1.00 -15.56 15.53
CA TRP A 351 1.39 -14.77 16.71
C TRP A 351 0.31 -14.76 17.80
N GLN A 352 -0.98 -14.80 17.47
CA GLN A 352 -2.06 -14.99 18.46
C GLN A 352 -1.87 -16.30 19.26
N TRP A 353 -1.47 -17.38 18.58
CA TRP A 353 -1.15 -18.64 19.23
C TRP A 353 0.11 -18.53 20.09
N LEU A 354 1.18 -17.90 19.57
CA LEU A 354 2.42 -17.69 20.31
C LEU A 354 2.22 -16.85 21.59
N TYR A 355 1.34 -15.84 21.52
CA TYR A 355 1.01 -14.92 22.60
C TYR A 355 -0.08 -15.42 23.56
N ASN A 356 -0.65 -16.61 23.32
CA ASN A 356 -1.67 -17.16 24.20
C ASN A 356 -1.13 -17.26 25.64
N ALA A 357 -1.85 -16.68 26.60
CA ALA A 357 -1.36 -16.56 27.98
C ALA A 357 -1.14 -17.93 28.66
N THR A 358 -1.91 -18.95 28.25
CA THR A 358 -1.95 -20.27 28.90
C THR A 358 -1.09 -21.31 28.19
N ILE A 359 -1.17 -21.36 26.86
CA ILE A 359 -0.51 -22.40 26.04
C ILE A 359 0.49 -21.84 25.03
N GLY A 360 0.75 -20.53 25.10
CA GLY A 360 1.62 -19.85 24.14
C GLY A 360 3.10 -20.15 24.37
N TYR A 361 3.81 -20.41 23.27
CA TYR A 361 5.24 -20.72 23.32
C TYR A 361 6.08 -19.56 23.88
N ILE A 362 5.66 -18.30 23.73
CA ILE A 362 6.42 -17.17 24.27
C ILE A 362 6.43 -17.20 25.80
N ASN A 363 5.27 -17.37 26.43
CA ASN A 363 5.21 -17.52 27.88
C ASN A 363 5.92 -18.79 28.34
N TYR A 364 5.78 -19.90 27.61
CA TYR A 364 6.53 -21.13 27.92
C TYR A 364 8.05 -20.91 27.97
N PHE A 365 8.63 -20.20 26.99
CA PHE A 365 10.07 -19.90 27.00
C PHE A 365 10.47 -18.90 28.09
N ILE A 366 9.60 -17.95 28.43
CA ILE A 366 9.84 -17.04 29.57
C ILE A 366 9.86 -17.83 30.88
N THR A 367 8.89 -18.70 31.12
CA THR A 367 8.86 -19.59 32.29
C THR A 367 10.13 -20.44 32.36
N LEU A 368 10.54 -21.06 31.25
CA LEU A 368 11.78 -21.84 31.19
C LEU A 368 13.02 -21.01 31.57
N GLY A 369 13.13 -19.79 31.04
CA GLY A 369 14.22 -18.87 31.38
C GLY A 369 14.22 -18.46 32.86
N VAL A 370 13.05 -18.15 33.41
CA VAL A 370 12.87 -17.83 34.84
C VAL A 370 13.25 -19.03 35.71
N ASP A 371 12.80 -20.22 35.35
CA ASP A 371 13.10 -21.46 36.07
C ASP A 371 14.60 -21.78 36.02
N PHE A 372 15.24 -21.58 34.87
CA PHE A 372 16.69 -21.75 34.73
C PHE A 372 17.46 -20.78 35.63
N LEU A 373 17.08 -19.50 35.64
CA LEU A 373 17.73 -18.49 36.48
C LEU A 373 17.51 -18.73 37.97
N ASN A 374 16.29 -19.14 38.35
CA ASN A 374 15.97 -19.49 39.74
C ASN A 374 16.72 -20.75 40.18
N SER A 375 16.82 -21.77 39.32
CA SER A 375 17.52 -23.01 39.65
C SER A 375 19.04 -22.85 39.66
N GLY A 376 19.58 -22.00 38.78
CA GLY A 376 21.02 -21.79 38.64
C GLY A 376 21.61 -20.75 39.60
N PHE A 377 20.85 -19.70 39.93
CA PHE A 377 21.35 -18.53 40.66
C PHE A 377 20.50 -18.17 41.90
N ALA A 378 19.47 -18.95 42.24
CA ALA A 378 18.61 -18.75 43.41
C ALA A 378 17.98 -17.34 43.51
N LEU A 379 17.64 -16.73 42.37
CA LEU A 379 17.20 -15.33 42.30
C LEU A 379 15.75 -15.08 42.75
N GLY A 380 14.93 -16.13 42.92
CA GLY A 380 13.55 -16.01 43.41
C GLY A 380 12.62 -15.18 42.51
N ILE A 381 12.90 -15.14 41.21
CA ILE A 381 12.14 -14.37 40.22
C ILE A 381 10.75 -14.98 40.06
N ILE A 382 9.71 -14.18 40.23
CA ILE A 382 8.32 -14.59 40.02
C ILE A 382 8.05 -14.61 38.50
N ASP A 383 7.55 -15.75 37.99
CA ASP A 383 7.15 -15.87 36.60
C ASP A 383 6.01 -14.87 36.29
N PRO A 384 6.24 -13.92 35.36
CA PRO A 384 5.27 -12.86 35.08
C PRO A 384 4.01 -13.33 34.34
N LYS A 385 4.01 -14.51 33.69
CA LYS A 385 2.88 -15.07 32.91
C LYS A 385 2.10 -14.01 32.13
N ILE A 386 2.82 -13.34 31.23
CA ILE A 386 2.38 -12.10 30.59
C ILE A 386 1.11 -12.34 29.77
N GLN A 387 0.08 -11.51 29.99
CA GLN A 387 -1.16 -11.53 29.22
C GLN A 387 -1.07 -10.60 28.01
N TRP A 388 -0.22 -10.99 27.05
CA TRP A 388 0.22 -10.17 25.92
C TRP A 388 -0.90 -9.36 25.24
N THR A 389 -2.04 -9.98 24.93
CA THR A 389 -3.15 -9.35 24.21
C THR A 389 -4.31 -8.89 25.09
N SER A 390 -4.41 -9.37 26.34
CA SER A 390 -5.54 -9.10 27.24
C SER A 390 -5.27 -8.03 28.28
N ASN A 391 -4.01 -7.64 28.51
CA ASN A 391 -3.63 -6.55 29.41
C ASN A 391 -3.34 -5.26 28.62
N SER A 392 -3.89 -4.12 29.07
CA SER A 392 -3.71 -2.78 28.47
C SER A 392 -2.25 -2.33 28.38
N ASP A 393 -1.40 -2.79 29.29
CA ASP A 393 0.00 -2.35 29.35
C ASP A 393 0.88 -3.10 28.34
N THR A 394 0.49 -4.33 27.98
CA THR A 394 1.29 -5.21 27.12
C THR A 394 0.71 -5.35 25.72
N ALA A 395 -0.57 -5.04 25.53
CA ALA A 395 -1.26 -5.17 24.24
C ALA A 395 -0.53 -4.44 23.11
N LEU A 396 -0.23 -3.15 23.29
CA LEU A 396 0.48 -2.39 22.25
C LEU A 396 1.88 -2.94 21.98
N LEU A 397 2.60 -3.34 23.03
CA LEU A 397 3.94 -3.92 22.92
C LEU A 397 3.95 -5.23 22.11
N SER A 398 2.93 -6.08 22.29
CA SER A 398 2.80 -7.33 21.53
C SER A 398 2.71 -7.09 20.01
N ILE A 399 2.01 -6.03 19.60
CA ILE A 399 1.87 -5.61 18.21
C ILE A 399 3.21 -5.03 17.71
N VAL A 400 3.87 -4.19 18.52
CA VAL A 400 5.18 -3.60 18.21
C VAL A 400 6.21 -4.69 17.91
N ILE A 401 6.32 -5.72 18.76
CA ILE A 401 7.29 -6.80 18.59
C ILE A 401 7.04 -7.56 17.28
N MET A 402 5.79 -7.96 17.03
CA MET A 402 5.42 -8.70 15.83
C MET A 402 5.69 -7.87 14.56
N ALA A 403 5.24 -6.62 14.55
CA ALA A 403 5.43 -5.72 13.41
C ALA A 403 6.91 -5.45 13.15
N ALA A 404 7.69 -5.16 14.20
CA ALA A 404 9.11 -4.89 14.08
C ALA A 404 9.88 -6.09 13.52
N TRP A 405 9.58 -7.31 14.01
CA TRP A 405 10.15 -8.55 13.49
C TRP A 405 9.84 -8.75 12.00
N GLN A 406 8.61 -8.50 11.57
CA GLN A 406 8.22 -8.65 10.17
C GLN A 406 8.95 -7.63 9.27
N THR A 407 9.01 -6.37 9.69
CA THR A 407 9.64 -5.29 8.92
C THR A 407 11.17 -5.40 8.90
N MET A 408 11.78 -5.96 9.95
CA MET A 408 13.24 -6.16 10.05
C MET A 408 13.82 -6.89 8.84
N GLY A 409 13.14 -7.93 8.33
CA GLY A 409 13.62 -8.71 7.18
C GLY A 409 13.77 -7.87 5.90
N PHE A 410 12.79 -7.01 5.62
CA PHE A 410 12.85 -6.10 4.47
C PHE A 410 13.94 -5.03 4.65
N ASN A 411 14.00 -4.41 5.82
CA ASN A 411 15.02 -3.39 6.14
C ASN A 411 16.44 -3.96 6.04
N THR A 412 16.64 -5.23 6.38
CA THR A 412 17.93 -5.92 6.27
C THR A 412 18.41 -5.98 4.81
N VAL A 413 17.50 -6.25 3.87
CA VAL A 413 17.85 -6.30 2.43
C VAL A 413 18.22 -4.90 1.91
N LEU A 414 17.51 -3.86 2.34
CA LEU A 414 17.84 -2.48 1.98
C LEU A 414 19.21 -2.06 2.53
N PHE A 415 19.50 -2.37 3.79
CA PHE A 415 20.83 -2.12 4.38
C PHE A 415 21.93 -2.92 3.68
N LEU A 416 21.66 -4.17 3.31
CA LEU A 416 22.63 -5.00 2.58
C LEU A 416 22.96 -4.40 1.20
N ALA A 417 21.97 -3.88 0.48
CA ALA A 417 22.19 -3.16 -0.78
C ALA A 417 23.02 -1.88 -0.56
N GLY A 418 22.74 -1.13 0.51
CA GLY A 418 23.56 0.03 0.90
C GLY A 418 25.00 -0.33 1.21
N LEU A 419 25.22 -1.42 1.98
CA LEU A 419 26.55 -1.92 2.34
C LEU A 419 27.38 -2.33 1.12
N GLN A 420 26.74 -2.90 0.10
CA GLN A 420 27.39 -3.33 -1.13
C GLN A 420 27.85 -2.15 -2.02
N ASN A 421 27.27 -0.95 -1.82
CA ASN A 421 27.67 0.25 -2.55
C ASN A 421 28.87 0.96 -1.90
N ILE A 422 29.31 0.57 -0.70
CA ILE A 422 30.45 1.19 -0.03
C ILE A 422 31.75 0.68 -0.70
N PRO A 423 32.62 1.57 -1.21
CA PRO A 423 33.89 1.17 -1.81
C PRO A 423 34.77 0.39 -0.84
N GLY A 424 35.33 -0.75 -1.29
CA GLY A 424 36.20 -1.60 -0.47
C GLY A 424 37.47 -0.89 0.00
N GLU A 425 37.98 0.06 -0.80
CA GLU A 425 39.18 0.85 -0.54
C GLU A 425 39.12 1.61 0.79
N LEU A 426 37.94 2.09 1.20
CA LEU A 426 37.76 2.78 2.50
C LEU A 426 38.01 1.84 3.69
N TYR A 427 37.63 0.57 3.55
CA TYR A 427 37.89 -0.43 4.58
C TYR A 427 39.35 -0.86 4.61
N GLU A 428 40.01 -0.91 3.45
CA GLU A 428 41.44 -1.21 3.33
C GLU A 428 42.28 -0.08 3.93
N ALA A 429 42.00 1.17 3.57
CA ALA A 429 42.64 2.35 4.13
C ALA A 429 42.50 2.40 5.66
N ALA A 430 41.27 2.19 6.19
CA ALA A 430 41.05 2.10 7.62
C ALA A 430 41.83 0.95 8.29
N THR A 431 42.08 -0.15 7.58
CA THR A 431 42.92 -1.26 8.10
C THR A 431 44.38 -0.84 8.21
N VAL A 432 44.88 -0.11 7.21
CA VAL A 432 46.26 0.43 7.20
C VAL A 432 46.45 1.42 8.36
N ASP A 433 45.42 2.22 8.67
CA ASP A 433 45.40 3.13 9.82
C ASP A 433 45.19 2.44 11.18
N GLY A 434 45.15 1.10 11.22
CA GLY A 434 45.01 0.33 12.46
C GLY A 434 43.60 0.25 13.03
N ALA A 435 42.56 0.62 12.27
CA ALA A 435 41.18 0.57 12.74
C ALA A 435 40.69 -0.88 12.89
N GLY A 436 40.22 -1.24 14.09
CA GLY A 436 39.53 -2.50 14.35
C GLY A 436 38.12 -2.56 13.75
N ALA A 437 37.45 -3.72 13.81
CA ALA A 437 36.10 -3.92 13.26
C ALA A 437 35.06 -2.93 13.83
N TRP A 438 35.16 -2.62 15.13
CA TRP A 438 34.28 -1.65 15.79
C TRP A 438 34.49 -0.22 15.27
N ALA A 439 35.75 0.20 15.11
CA ALA A 439 36.08 1.51 14.57
C ALA A 439 35.64 1.65 13.10
N LYS A 440 35.84 0.61 12.28
CA LYS A 440 35.33 0.57 10.90
C LYS A 440 33.81 0.67 10.85
N PHE A 441 33.09 -0.02 11.74
CA PHE A 441 31.64 0.04 11.78
C PHE A 441 31.12 1.46 12.07
N TRP A 442 31.60 2.10 13.13
CA TRP A 442 31.10 3.43 13.52
C TRP A 442 31.63 4.58 12.67
N ASN A 443 32.85 4.49 12.15
CA ASN A 443 33.49 5.60 11.44
C ASN A 443 33.47 5.46 9.91
N VAL A 444 33.25 4.25 9.38
CA VAL A 444 33.16 4.01 7.92
C VAL A 444 31.75 3.56 7.56
N THR A 445 31.28 2.45 8.14
CA THR A 445 30.01 1.82 7.74
C THR A 445 28.79 2.69 8.04
N VAL A 446 28.59 3.09 9.29
CA VAL A 446 27.41 3.87 9.72
C VAL A 446 27.30 5.23 8.99
N PRO A 447 28.39 6.01 8.84
CA PRO A 447 28.34 7.27 8.10
C PRO A 447 28.06 7.07 6.61
N MET A 448 28.70 6.10 5.96
CA MET A 448 28.48 5.82 4.53
C MET A 448 27.09 5.22 4.25
N LEU A 449 26.47 4.59 5.25
CA LEU A 449 25.08 4.13 5.18
C LEU A 449 24.05 5.23 5.47
N ALA A 450 24.45 6.45 5.85
CA ALA A 450 23.49 7.52 6.17
C ALA A 450 22.37 7.71 5.11
N PRO A 451 22.62 7.69 3.78
CA PRO A 451 21.58 7.74 2.75
C PRO A 451 20.55 6.61 2.88
N THR A 452 21.05 5.39 3.07
CA THR A 452 20.22 4.19 3.20
C THR A 452 19.47 4.18 4.53
N THR A 453 20.12 4.52 5.63
CA THR A 453 19.51 4.64 6.97
C THR A 453 18.39 5.67 6.95
N PHE A 454 18.61 6.84 6.34
CA PHE A 454 17.60 7.87 6.21
C PHE A 454 16.37 7.35 5.46
N PHE A 455 16.57 6.77 4.27
CA PHE A 455 15.50 6.21 3.46
C PHE A 455 14.70 5.15 4.24
N ILE A 456 15.40 4.22 4.92
CA ILE A 456 14.78 3.16 5.71
C ILE A 456 14.00 3.73 6.90
N VAL A 457 14.59 4.63 7.69
CA VAL A 457 13.91 5.23 8.86
C VAL A 457 12.68 6.01 8.43
N THR A 458 12.77 6.81 7.36
CA THR A 458 11.65 7.60 6.85
C THR A 458 10.52 6.71 6.34
N THR A 459 10.82 5.74 5.48
CA THR A 459 9.81 4.82 4.95
C THR A 459 9.18 3.95 6.03
N THR A 460 9.98 3.44 6.98
CA THR A 460 9.49 2.66 8.13
C THR A 460 8.62 3.51 9.06
N THR A 461 8.97 4.79 9.26
CA THR A 461 8.15 5.72 10.06
C THR A 461 6.79 5.96 9.41
N ILE A 462 6.75 6.20 8.09
CA ILE A 462 5.49 6.40 7.34
C ILE A 462 4.60 5.15 7.49
N GLN A 463 5.17 3.96 7.31
CA GLN A 463 4.42 2.70 7.45
C GLN A 463 3.92 2.48 8.89
N ALA A 464 4.76 2.73 9.90
CA ALA A 464 4.37 2.56 11.30
C ALA A 464 3.24 3.50 11.74
N MET A 465 3.21 4.72 11.20
CA MET A 465 2.13 5.68 11.44
C MET A 465 0.80 5.26 10.78
N GLN A 466 0.85 4.37 9.78
CA GLN A 466 -0.31 3.85 9.05
C GLN A 466 -0.70 2.43 9.48
N VAL A 467 -0.24 1.98 10.66
CA VAL A 467 -0.53 0.62 11.16
C VAL A 467 -2.04 0.37 11.32
N PHE A 468 -2.51 -0.73 10.73
CA PHE A 468 -3.91 -1.14 10.77
C PHE A 468 -4.06 -2.64 10.87
N GLU A 469 -3.57 -3.39 9.88
CA GLU A 469 -3.86 -4.83 9.74
C GLU A 469 -3.38 -5.64 10.95
N GLN A 470 -2.19 -5.34 11.45
CA GLN A 470 -1.62 -6.01 12.63
C GLN A 470 -2.50 -5.81 13.85
N ILE A 471 -3.04 -4.59 14.04
CA ILE A 471 -3.94 -4.29 15.16
C ILE A 471 -5.27 -4.97 14.97
N PHE A 472 -5.86 -4.84 13.78
CA PHE A 472 -7.20 -5.34 13.47
C PHE A 472 -7.30 -6.85 13.60
N ILE A 473 -6.22 -7.58 13.29
CA ILE A 473 -6.23 -9.04 13.28
C ILE A 473 -5.72 -9.61 14.59
N LEU A 474 -4.61 -9.08 15.15
CA LEU A 474 -4.00 -9.64 16.37
C LEU A 474 -4.90 -9.45 17.60
N MET A 475 -5.61 -8.32 17.69
CA MET A 475 -6.43 -7.97 18.84
C MET A 475 -7.89 -8.39 18.68
N ASN A 476 -8.47 -8.91 19.77
CA ASN A 476 -9.89 -9.24 19.83
C ASN A 476 -10.48 -8.77 21.17
N PRO A 477 -11.24 -7.65 21.21
CA PRO A 477 -11.61 -6.82 20.05
C PRO A 477 -10.45 -5.89 19.59
N PRO A 478 -10.46 -5.33 18.36
CA PRO A 478 -9.31 -4.61 17.76
C PRO A 478 -8.74 -3.42 18.54
N GLU A 479 -9.56 -2.74 19.32
CA GLU A 479 -9.19 -1.62 20.20
C GLU A 479 -8.29 -2.04 21.36
N GLY A 480 -8.25 -3.34 21.64
CA GLY A 480 -7.54 -3.90 22.77
C GLY A 480 -8.17 -3.49 24.11
N PRO A 481 -7.67 -4.08 25.20
CA PRO A 481 -8.09 -3.73 26.56
C PRO A 481 -7.90 -2.23 26.81
N GLY A 482 -8.97 -1.55 27.22
CA GLY A 482 -8.94 -0.12 27.57
C GLY A 482 -8.61 0.84 26.42
N ASN A 483 -8.84 0.47 25.15
CA ASN A 483 -8.45 1.25 23.97
C ASN A 483 -6.93 1.43 23.81
N SER A 484 -6.13 0.53 24.39
CA SER A 484 -4.66 0.60 24.38
C SER A 484 -4.04 0.41 23.00
N THR A 485 -4.76 -0.20 22.05
CA THR A 485 -4.23 -0.52 20.72
C THR A 485 -4.94 0.22 19.58
N VAL A 486 -5.89 1.10 19.90
CA VAL A 486 -6.55 1.90 18.85
C VAL A 486 -5.51 2.75 18.13
N SER A 487 -5.31 2.54 16.82
CA SER A 487 -4.53 3.43 15.95
C SER A 487 -5.41 4.45 15.25
N LEU A 488 -4.81 5.53 14.73
CA LEU A 488 -5.54 6.53 13.94
C LEU A 488 -6.22 5.91 12.72
N VAL A 489 -5.57 4.95 12.05
CA VAL A 489 -6.16 4.27 10.89
C VAL A 489 -7.31 3.37 11.33
N LEU A 490 -7.21 2.67 12.47
CA LEU A 490 -8.34 1.92 13.02
C LEU A 490 -9.51 2.84 13.39
N TYR A 491 -9.24 3.98 14.01
CA TYR A 491 -10.27 4.93 14.39
C TYR A 491 -10.97 5.56 13.17
N LEU A 492 -10.20 5.91 12.14
CA LEU A 492 -10.71 6.32 10.84
C LEU A 492 -11.60 5.23 10.23
N TYR A 493 -11.13 3.98 10.20
CA TYR A 493 -11.86 2.86 9.64
C TYR A 493 -13.21 2.67 10.35
N ARG A 494 -13.23 2.69 11.69
CA ARG A 494 -14.47 2.62 12.46
C ARG A 494 -15.40 3.79 12.16
N SER A 495 -14.87 5.00 12.17
CA SER A 495 -15.65 6.21 11.92
C SER A 495 -16.29 6.20 10.54
N GLY A 496 -15.53 5.85 9.49
CA GLY A 496 -15.99 5.91 8.10
C GLY A 496 -16.82 4.72 7.67
N PHE A 497 -16.40 3.51 8.03
CA PHE A 497 -17.00 2.28 7.50
C PHE A 497 -17.97 1.58 8.46
N GLN A 498 -17.80 1.71 9.78
CA GLN A 498 -18.69 1.08 10.76
C GLN A 498 -19.77 2.06 11.25
N ASN A 499 -19.37 3.29 11.54
CA ASN A 499 -20.25 4.35 12.02
C ASN A 499 -20.83 5.21 10.88
N PHE A 500 -20.41 4.94 9.64
CA PHE A 500 -20.85 5.62 8.43
C PHE A 500 -20.63 7.15 8.42
N LYS A 501 -19.71 7.68 9.22
CA LYS A 501 -19.34 9.11 9.26
C LYS A 501 -18.17 9.38 8.32
N GLN A 502 -18.42 9.30 7.01
CA GLN A 502 -17.37 9.38 5.97
C GLN A 502 -16.69 10.75 5.92
N GLY A 503 -17.43 11.84 6.12
CA GLY A 503 -16.87 13.19 6.14
C GLY A 503 -15.93 13.38 7.32
N TYR A 504 -16.37 12.97 8.51
CA TYR A 504 -15.53 13.00 9.72
C TYR A 504 -14.29 12.11 9.61
N ALA A 505 -14.44 10.88 9.10
CA ALA A 505 -13.32 9.97 8.88
C ALA A 505 -12.31 10.53 7.87
N SER A 506 -12.78 11.23 6.84
CA SER A 506 -11.92 11.92 5.88
C SER A 506 -11.13 13.04 6.55
N ALA A 507 -11.73 13.80 7.47
CA ALA A 507 -11.00 14.81 8.24
C ALA A 507 -9.87 14.18 9.09
N ILE A 508 -10.13 13.06 9.77
CA ILE A 508 -9.11 12.29 10.50
C ILE A 508 -7.97 11.87 9.55
N ALA A 509 -8.30 11.40 8.34
CA ALA A 509 -7.31 11.00 7.33
C ALA A 509 -6.36 12.14 6.95
N TRP A 510 -6.90 13.34 6.74
CA TRP A 510 -6.12 14.52 6.39
C TRP A 510 -5.28 15.04 7.55
N VAL A 511 -5.77 14.97 8.78
CA VAL A 511 -4.97 15.29 9.96
C VAL A 511 -3.80 14.30 10.09
N LEU A 512 -4.04 13.00 9.94
CA LEU A 512 -2.98 11.99 9.91
C LEU A 512 -1.95 12.27 8.80
N PHE A 513 -2.41 12.61 7.59
CA PHE A 513 -1.52 12.99 6.49
C PHE A 513 -0.63 14.18 6.87
N ILE A 514 -1.21 15.24 7.46
CA ILE A 514 -0.44 16.42 7.90
C ILE A 514 0.59 16.05 8.97
N VAL A 515 0.24 15.18 9.92
CA VAL A 515 1.18 14.71 10.95
C VAL A 515 2.35 13.93 10.32
N ILE A 516 2.06 12.98 9.43
CA ILE A 516 3.08 12.21 8.70
C ILE A 516 3.95 13.14 7.84
N PHE A 517 3.34 14.06 7.11
CA PHE A 517 4.04 15.04 6.28
C PHE A 517 4.95 15.94 7.12
N GLY A 518 4.47 16.44 8.26
CA GLY A 518 5.28 17.25 9.18
C GLY A 518 6.48 16.48 9.72
N LEU A 519 6.29 15.23 10.17
CA LEU A 519 7.38 14.38 10.65
C LEU A 519 8.40 14.07 9.55
N THR A 520 7.95 13.73 8.36
CA THR A 520 8.84 13.43 7.23
C THR A 520 9.59 14.69 6.78
N LEU A 521 8.92 15.85 6.71
CA LEU A 521 9.58 17.12 6.41
C LEU A 521 10.67 17.46 7.43
N LEU A 522 10.42 17.25 8.73
CA LEU A 522 11.43 17.42 9.78
C LEU A 522 12.62 16.46 9.60
N GLN A 523 12.38 15.21 9.23
CA GLN A 523 13.43 14.24 8.91
C GLN A 523 14.29 14.74 7.72
N PHE A 524 13.66 15.15 6.62
CA PHE A 524 14.35 15.68 5.42
C PHE A 524 15.17 16.95 5.71
N GLN A 525 14.62 17.88 6.50
CA GLN A 525 15.33 19.11 6.87
C GLN A 525 16.58 18.83 7.71
N ARG A 526 16.52 17.86 8.63
CA ARG A 526 17.69 17.44 9.42
C ARG A 526 18.73 16.75 8.55
N GLN A 527 18.31 15.95 7.58
CA GLN A 527 19.22 15.26 6.67
C GLN A 527 20.01 16.24 5.78
N ARG A 528 19.37 17.27 5.21
CA ARG A 528 20.05 18.27 4.35
C ARG A 528 21.15 19.05 5.06
N LYS A 529 21.13 19.13 6.40
CA LYS A 529 22.19 19.78 7.19
C LYS A 529 23.40 18.88 7.44
N SER A 530 23.31 17.58 7.17
CA SER A 530 24.43 16.64 7.27
C SER A 530 25.24 16.71 5.99
N SER A 531 26.49 17.18 6.06
CA SER A 531 27.40 17.44 4.92
C SER A 531 27.85 16.20 4.14
N ILE A 532 27.26 15.02 4.40
CA ILE A 532 27.65 13.73 3.82
C ILE A 532 27.15 13.59 2.36
N TYR A 533 26.30 14.50 1.88
CA TYR A 533 25.67 14.45 0.56
C TYR A 533 26.17 15.51 -0.43
N GLU A 534 27.07 16.40 -0.01
CA GLU A 534 27.77 17.32 -0.91
C GLU A 534 29.03 16.64 -1.42
N GLY A 535 28.83 15.66 -2.31
CA GLY A 535 29.87 15.04 -3.13
C GLY A 535 29.98 15.75 -4.47
#